data_AF-T0I4V6-F1
#
_entry.id   AF-T0I4V6-F1
#
_cell.length_a   1.000
_cell.length_b   1.000
_cell.length_c   1.000
_cell.angle_alpha   90.00
_cell.angle_beta   90.00
_cell.angle_gamma   90.00
#
_symmetry.space_group_name_H-M   'P 1'
#
loop_
_entity.id
_entity.type
_entity.pdbx_description
1 polymer ?
#
loop_
_entity_poly.entity_id
_entity_poly.type
_entity_poly.pdbx_seq_one_letter_code
_entity_poly.pdbx_strand_id
1 'polypeptide(L)' 'MGGPARSRYDRKAKTRRQPVSRHDDASYFEARAKEEIRKASEAKQRGDNGAMIAVHAELAVRYQAKALQLQRG' A
#
# COMPACT_ATOMS: atom_id res chain seq x y z
N MET A 1 22.28 -51.76 8.92
CA MET A 1 20.97 -51.44 8.34
C MET A 1 20.55 -50.08 8.84
N GLY A 2 20.51 -49.08 7.96
CA GLY A 2 20.17 -47.71 8.29
C GLY A 2 18.66 -47.46 8.27
N GLY A 3 18.17 -46.73 9.27
CA GLY A 3 16.82 -46.18 9.32
C GLY A 3 16.88 -44.85 10.08
N PRO A 4 16.51 -43.70 9.48
CA PRO A 4 16.89 -42.41 10.01
C PRO A 4 15.99 -41.91 11.14
N ALA A 5 16.64 -41.17 12.05
CA ALA A 5 16.05 -40.36 13.10
C ALA A 5 14.86 -39.54 12.58
N ARG A 6 13.67 -39.77 13.14
CA ARG A 6 12.50 -38.90 12.92
C ARG A 6 12.66 -37.63 13.76
N SER A 7 13.47 -36.75 13.19
CA SER A 7 13.70 -35.37 13.56
C SER A 7 12.36 -34.63 13.64
N ARG A 8 11.92 -34.35 14.88
CA ARG A 8 10.76 -33.50 15.20
C ARG A 8 11.13 -32.04 15.04
N TYR A 9 11.41 -31.61 13.82
CA TYR A 9 11.44 -30.19 13.49
C TYR A 9 10.22 -29.85 12.65
N ASP A 10 9.24 -29.27 13.35
CA ASP A 10 8.78 -27.92 13.02
C ASP A 10 8.64 -27.64 11.52
N ARG A 11 7.69 -28.32 10.87
CA ARG A 11 7.16 -27.80 9.61
C ARG A 11 6.11 -26.76 9.96
N LYS A 12 6.56 -25.65 10.55
CA LYS A 12 5.85 -24.37 10.54
C LYS A 12 5.34 -24.20 9.12
N ALA A 13 4.03 -24.23 8.96
CA ALA A 13 3.38 -23.90 7.71
C ALA A 13 3.80 -22.47 7.35
N LYS A 14 4.90 -22.35 6.59
CA LYS A 14 5.17 -21.18 5.76
C LYS A 14 4.09 -21.22 4.70
N THR A 15 2.90 -20.76 5.07
CA THR A 15 2.06 -20.00 4.15
C THR A 15 3.00 -18.94 3.59
N ARG A 16 3.57 -19.25 2.41
CA ARG A 16 4.15 -18.25 1.53
C ARG A 16 2.99 -17.30 1.26
N ARG A 17 2.80 -16.31 2.14
CA ARG A 17 2.22 -15.03 1.77
C ARG A 17 3.14 -14.57 0.66
N GLN A 18 2.73 -14.87 -0.57
CA GLN A 18 3.21 -14.17 -1.74
C GLN A 18 3.22 -12.69 -1.34
N PRO A 19 4.29 -11.93 -1.57
CA PRO A 19 4.20 -10.49 -1.44
C PRO A 19 3.12 -10.09 -2.44
N VAL A 20 1.90 -9.85 -1.94
CA VAL A 20 0.84 -9.22 -2.72
C VAL A 20 1.52 -8.00 -3.35
N SER A 21 1.55 -7.97 -4.68
CA SER A 21 2.18 -6.91 -5.42
C SER A 21 1.59 -5.61 -4.89
N ARG A 22 2.33 -4.93 -4.00
CA ARG A 22 1.81 -3.81 -3.20
C ARG A 22 1.26 -2.67 -4.04
N HIS A 23 1.49 -2.70 -5.36
CA HIS A 23 1.11 -1.69 -6.33
C HIS A 23 -0.22 -1.94 -7.05
N ASP A 24 -0.88 -3.09 -6.85
CA ASP A 24 -2.17 -3.42 -7.49
C ASP A 24 -3.31 -3.65 -6.48
N ASP A 25 -3.06 -3.40 -5.20
CA ASP A 25 -4.07 -3.52 -4.16
C ASP A 25 -4.80 -2.18 -3.97
N ALA A 26 -6.14 -2.22 -3.95
CA ALA A 26 -6.96 -1.03 -3.67
C ALA A 26 -6.55 -0.34 -2.35
N SER A 27 -6.18 -1.12 -1.33
CA SER A 27 -5.73 -0.60 -0.03
C SER A 27 -4.42 0.20 -0.11
N TYR A 28 -3.53 -0.11 -1.04
CA TYR A 28 -2.32 0.69 -1.27
C TYR A 28 -2.67 2.07 -1.82
N PHE A 29 -3.56 2.10 -2.81
CA PHE A 29 -4.03 3.35 -3.41
C PHE A 29 -4.81 4.21 -2.43
N GLU A 30 -5.64 3.62 -1.57
CA GLU A 30 -6.31 4.35 -0.48
C GLU A 30 -5.30 4.94 0.52
N ALA A 31 -4.29 4.17 0.93
CA ALA A 31 -3.26 4.66 1.84
C ALA A 31 -2.49 5.83 1.24
N ARG A 32 -2.07 5.70 -0.03
CA ARG A 32 -1.37 6.77 -0.75
C ARG A 32 -2.24 8.01 -0.94
N ALA A 33 -3.54 7.85 -1.22
CA ALA A 33 -4.45 8.99 -1.30
C ALA A 33 -4.51 9.77 0.01
N LYS A 34 -4.62 9.08 1.16
CA LYS A 34 -4.64 9.71 2.49
C LYS A 34 -3.32 10.45 2.78
N GLU A 35 -2.19 9.86 2.40
CA GLU A 35 -0.88 10.50 2.56
C GLU A 35 -0.77 11.79 1.74
N GLU A 36 -1.21 11.78 0.47
CA GLU A 36 -1.13 12.97 -0.38
C GLU A 36 -2.10 14.08 0.08
N ILE A 37 -3.28 13.74 0.62
CA ILE A 37 -4.17 14.71 1.28
C ILE A 37 -3.49 15.33 2.50
N ARG A 38 -2.79 14.53 3.30
CA ARG A 38 -2.06 15.03 4.47
C ARG A 38 -0.96 15.99 4.04
N LYS A 39 -0.19 15.65 3.00
CA LYS A 39 0.84 16.54 2.44
C LYS A 39 0.27 17.83 1.88
N ALA A 40 -0.84 17.78 1.15
CA ALA A 40 -1.54 19.00 0.69
C ALA A 40 -1.96 19.89 1.86
N SER A 41 -2.45 19.29 2.95
CA SER A 41 -2.86 20.00 4.16
C SER A 41 -1.66 20.60 4.90
N GLU A 42 -0.58 19.84 5.06
CA GLU A 42 0.68 20.31 5.66
C GLU A 42 1.27 21.47 4.84
N ALA A 43 1.31 21.35 3.51
CA ALA A 43 1.79 22.39 2.60
C ALA A 43 0.93 23.65 2.71
N LYS A 44 -0.40 23.50 2.77
CA LYS A 44 -1.32 24.63 2.99
C LYS A 44 -1.08 25.33 4.34
N GLN A 45 -0.83 24.57 5.40
CA GLN A 45 -0.55 25.13 6.73
C GLN A 45 0.80 25.85 6.80
N ARG A 46 1.80 25.36 6.06
CA ARG A 46 3.11 26.02 5.95
C ARG A 46 3.09 27.26 5.07
N GLY A 47 2.02 27.49 4.31
CA GLY A 47 1.97 28.56 3.31
C GLY A 47 2.82 28.27 2.08
N ASP A 48 3.04 26.98 1.78
CA ASP A 48 3.78 26.55 0.59
C ASP A 48 3.05 26.95 -0.70
N ASN A 49 3.77 26.85 -1.83
CA ASN A 49 3.26 27.23 -3.15
C ASN A 49 1.93 26.52 -3.48
N GLY A 50 0.92 27.30 -3.88
CA GLY A 50 -0.38 26.80 -4.30
C GLY A 50 -0.32 25.73 -5.39
N ALA A 51 0.66 25.80 -6.30
CA ALA A 51 0.87 24.77 -7.31
C ALA A 51 1.25 23.41 -6.69
N MET A 52 2.07 23.40 -5.64
CA MET A 52 2.47 22.17 -4.94
C MET A 52 1.30 21.55 -4.19
N ILE A 53 0.48 22.38 -3.54
CA ILE A 53 -0.76 21.94 -2.87
C ILE A 53 -1.71 21.29 -3.89
N ALA A 54 -1.88 21.93 -5.06
CA ALA A 54 -2.72 21.40 -6.12
C ALA A 54 -2.23 20.05 -6.65
N VAL A 55 -0.90 19.88 -6.84
CA VAL A 55 -0.32 18.59 -7.26
C VAL A 55 -0.60 17.47 -6.25
N HIS A 56 -0.43 17.73 -4.96
CA HIS A 56 -0.75 16.74 -3.92
C HIS A 56 -2.24 16.39 -3.88
N ALA A 57 -3.12 17.39 -4.03
CA ALA A 57 -4.55 17.17 -4.13
C ALA A 57 -4.93 16.33 -5.36
N GLU A 58 -4.34 16.63 -6.51
CA GLU A 58 -4.59 15.88 -7.75
C GLU A 58 -4.12 14.43 -7.67
N LEU A 59 -2.93 14.19 -7.10
CA LEU A 59 -2.42 12.84 -6.85
C LEU A 59 -3.35 12.04 -5.93
N ALA A 60 -3.89 12.67 -4.88
CA ALA A 60 -4.85 12.01 -4.00
C ALA A 60 -6.11 11.55 -4.75
N VAL A 61 -6.69 12.41 -5.59
CA VAL A 61 -7.87 12.06 -6.41
C VAL A 61 -7.56 10.92 -7.37
N ARG A 62 -6.40 10.95 -8.05
CA ARG A 62 -6.00 9.88 -8.96
C ARG A 62 -5.85 8.53 -8.24
N TYR A 63 -5.28 8.52 -7.04
CA TYR A 63 -5.17 7.31 -6.24
C TYR A 63 -6.53 6.83 -5.73
N GLN A 64 -7.43 7.71 -5.29
CA GLN A 64 -8.80 7.32 -4.92
C GLN A 64 -9.56 6.71 -6.09
N ALA A 65 -9.49 7.33 -7.27
CA ALA A 65 -10.12 6.81 -8.47
C ALA A 65 -9.59 5.41 -8.82
N LYS A 66 -8.26 5.20 -8.73
CA LYS A 66 -7.64 3.91 -8.99
C LYS A 66 -8.02 2.85 -7.94
N ALA A 67 -8.12 3.22 -6.66
CA ALA A 67 -8.62 2.33 -5.62
C ALA A 67 -10.06 1.88 -5.89
N LEU A 68 -10.93 2.81 -6.26
CA LEU A 68 -12.33 2.53 -6.59
C LEU A 68 -12.47 1.64 -7.84
N GLN A 69 -11.62 1.83 -8.85
CA GLN A 69 -11.58 0.96 -10.02
C GLN A 69 -11.20 -0.48 -9.63
N LEU A 70 -10.20 -0.64 -8.76
CA LEU A 70 -9.73 -1.95 -8.29
C LEU A 70 -10.69 -2.62 -7.30
N GLN A 71 -11.56 -1.87 -6.62
CA GLN A 71 -12.62 -2.43 -5.76
C GLN A 71 -13.85 -2.90 -6.54
N ARG A 72 -14.06 -2.38 -7.76
CA ARG A 72 -15.24 -2.66 -8.59
C ARG A 72 -14.98 -3.69 -9.69
N GLY A 73 -13.71 -4.01 -9.96
CA GLY A 73 -13.28 -5.10 -10.84
C GLY A 73 -13.13 -6.40 -10.08
#